data_AF-A0A7C8R7D9-F1
#
_entry.id   AF-A0A7C8R7D9-F1
#
_cell.length_a   1.000
_cell.length_b   1.000
_cell.length_c   1.000
_cell.angle_alpha   90.00
_cell.angle_beta   90.00
_cell.angle_gamma   90.00
#
_symmetry.space_group_name_H-M   'P 1'
#
loop_
_entity.id
_entity.type
_entity.pdbx_description
1 polymer ?
#
loop_
_entity_poly.entity_id
_entity_poly.type
_entity_poly.pdbx_seq_one_letter_code
_entity_poly.pdbx_strand_id
1 'polypeptide(L)'
;MKKDDRCCRLKALVPGCGRGYEVIMLALHGFDAYGLEVSSKVVDIAKEYAESQLESPDPSFYGEKRSEYVRGSANFVLGDFFQKNWETNCGIKDDDKFDLIYDYTVSPVRLFSYFSLCALLPEMRFDWARRMQDLLKPGGVLVCLEFPLWKDHQSAGPPWGLDGVYWNLLAEGKDGILTSTPALATRDGTDLKGPFTRLVHYKPDRSYDQGRGTDMMSIWRPAS
;
A
#
# COMPACT_ATOMS: atom_id res chain seq x y z
N MET A 1 5.91 20.57 5.50
CA MET A 1 7.30 20.49 6.02
C MET A 1 8.13 21.53 5.30
N LYS A 2 8.85 22.42 6.02
CA LYS A 2 9.84 23.33 5.40
C LYS A 2 11.19 22.61 5.18
N LYS A 3 12.08 23.28 4.46
CA LYS A 3 13.21 22.80 3.64
C LYS A 3 14.46 22.22 4.33
N ASP A 4 14.51 22.07 5.65
CA ASP A 4 15.64 21.42 6.33
C ASP A 4 15.23 21.03 7.75
N ASP A 5 14.67 19.84 7.90
CA ASP A 5 14.51 19.21 9.21
C ASP A 5 14.82 17.73 9.08
N ARG A 6 16.12 17.42 8.95
CA ARG A 6 16.66 16.05 8.91
C ARG A 6 16.33 15.24 10.17
N CYS A 7 15.72 15.84 11.20
CA CYS A 7 15.51 15.21 12.49
C CYS A 7 14.26 14.31 12.56
N CYS A 8 13.21 14.55 11.74
CA CYS A 8 11.97 13.75 11.80
C CYS A 8 11.32 13.53 10.42
N ARG A 9 12.00 12.86 9.48
CA ARG A 9 11.32 12.44 8.23
C ARG A 9 10.26 11.38 8.54
N LEU A 10 9.15 11.45 7.82
CA LEU A 10 8.09 10.44 7.91
C LEU A 10 8.57 9.13 7.31
N LYS A 11 8.22 8.02 7.95
CA LYS A 11 8.54 6.67 7.48
C LYS A 11 7.37 6.09 6.70
N ALA A 12 7.66 5.57 5.51
CA ALA A 12 6.65 4.93 4.67
C ALA A 12 7.00 3.46 4.36
N LEU A 13 6.00 2.58 4.37
CA LEU A 13 6.15 1.17 3.98
C LEU A 13 5.39 0.90 2.69
N VAL A 14 5.99 0.11 1.81
CA VAL A 14 5.34 -0.50 0.65
C VAL A 14 5.50 -2.02 0.74
N PRO A 15 4.49 -2.76 1.23
CA PRO A 15 4.52 -4.21 1.26
C PRO A 15 4.45 -4.80 -0.15
N GLY A 16 5.21 -5.86 -0.41
CA GLY A 16 5.25 -6.49 -1.74
C GLY A 16 5.77 -5.55 -2.82
N CYS A 17 6.81 -4.77 -2.52
CA CYS A 17 7.20 -3.62 -3.34
C CYS A 17 7.69 -3.99 -4.76
N GLY A 18 7.99 -5.26 -5.03
CA GLY A 18 8.53 -5.69 -6.32
C GLY A 18 9.78 -4.89 -6.68
N ARG A 19 9.78 -4.26 -7.87
CA ARG A 19 10.90 -3.42 -8.32
C ARG A 19 11.04 -2.09 -7.56
N GLY A 20 10.08 -1.71 -6.72
CA GLY A 20 10.22 -0.57 -5.82
C GLY A 20 9.82 0.79 -6.37
N TYR A 21 8.97 0.86 -7.40
CA TYR A 21 8.54 2.13 -8.00
C TYR A 21 7.94 3.09 -6.95
N GLU A 22 7.04 2.59 -6.10
CA GLU A 22 6.37 3.42 -5.09
C GLU A 22 7.33 3.81 -3.95
N VAL A 23 8.29 2.93 -3.62
CA VAL A 23 9.34 3.21 -2.63
C VAL A 23 10.21 4.38 -3.11
N ILE A 24 10.62 4.35 -4.39
CA ILE A 24 11.39 5.41 -5.02
C ILE A 24 10.56 6.70 -5.08
N MET A 25 9.30 6.62 -5.51
CA MET A 25 8.38 7.76 -5.56
C MET A 25 8.26 8.44 -4.18
N LEU A 26 8.01 7.67 -3.12
CA LEU A 26 7.91 8.19 -1.76
C LEU A 26 9.22 8.82 -1.29
N ALA A 27 10.37 8.21 -1.57
CA ALA A 27 11.68 8.78 -1.25
C ALA A 27 11.92 10.12 -1.97
N LEU A 28 11.57 10.23 -3.25
CA LEU A 28 11.64 11.47 -4.02
C LEU A 28 10.70 12.57 -3.47
N HIS A 29 9.67 12.18 -2.73
CA HIS A 29 8.75 13.08 -2.04
C HIS A 29 9.10 13.32 -0.56
N GLY A 30 10.30 12.90 -0.13
CA GLY A 30 10.88 13.25 1.17
C GLY A 30 10.62 12.26 2.30
N PHE A 31 10.06 11.09 2.02
CA PHE A 31 9.91 10.01 3.00
C PHE A 31 11.19 9.19 3.15
N ASP A 32 11.41 8.64 4.34
CA ASP A 32 12.26 7.47 4.49
C ASP A 32 11.39 6.24 4.20
N ALA A 33 11.49 5.74 2.97
CA ALA A 33 10.63 4.71 2.41
C ALA A 33 11.29 3.34 2.50
N TYR A 34 10.47 2.32 2.77
CA TYR A 34 10.88 0.94 2.94
C TYR A 34 9.99 0.05 2.08
N GLY A 35 10.60 -0.69 1.15
CA GLY A 35 9.95 -1.75 0.40
C GLY A 35 10.19 -3.10 1.06
N LEU A 36 9.12 -3.84 1.35
CA LEU A 36 9.22 -5.23 1.84
C LEU A 36 8.98 -6.20 0.69
N GLU A 37 9.88 -7.15 0.49
CA GLU A 37 9.77 -8.15 -0.58
C GLU A 37 10.31 -9.51 -0.10
N VAL A 38 9.65 -10.61 -0.50
CA VAL A 38 10.01 -11.97 -0.06
C VAL A 38 11.12 -12.58 -0.89
N SER A 39 11.29 -12.12 -2.14
CA SER A 39 12.28 -12.64 -3.06
C SER A 39 13.59 -11.85 -2.97
N SER A 40 14.66 -12.49 -2.52
CA SER A 40 16.00 -11.89 -2.45
C SER A 40 16.45 -11.36 -3.82
N LYS A 41 16.20 -12.11 -4.89
CA LYS A 41 16.51 -11.68 -6.26
C LYS A 41 15.78 -10.38 -6.64
N VAL A 42 14.52 -10.24 -6.24
CA VAL A 42 13.73 -9.03 -6.54
C VAL A 42 14.21 -7.86 -5.68
N VAL A 43 14.59 -8.09 -4.42
CA VAL A 43 15.23 -7.08 -3.57
C VAL A 43 16.51 -6.53 -4.22
N ASP A 44 17.36 -7.39 -4.77
CA ASP A 44 18.59 -6.96 -5.45
C ASP A 44 18.27 -6.10 -6.69
N ILE A 45 17.32 -6.55 -7.52
CA ILE A 45 16.84 -5.78 -8.68
C ILE A 45 16.25 -4.42 -8.25
N ALA A 46 15.51 -4.37 -7.15
CA ALA A 46 14.90 -3.14 -6.65
C ALA A 46 15.96 -2.14 -6.17
N LYS A 47 17.02 -2.62 -5.49
CA LYS A 47 18.16 -1.78 -5.08
C LYS A 47 18.88 -1.17 -6.27
N GLU A 48 19.26 -1.99 -7.26
CA GLU A 48 19.92 -1.52 -8.48
C GLU A 48 19.05 -0.50 -9.24
N TYR A 49 17.75 -0.78 -9.35
CA TYR A 49 16.82 0.13 -10.00
C TYR A 49 16.70 1.46 -9.24
N ALA A 50 16.58 1.41 -7.91
CA ALA A 50 16.49 2.61 -7.08
C ALA A 50 17.75 3.47 -7.15
N GLU A 51 18.95 2.89 -7.17
CA GLU A 51 20.19 3.66 -7.35
C GLU A 51 20.13 4.51 -8.64
N SER A 52 19.72 3.90 -9.76
CA SER A 52 19.61 4.60 -11.05
C SER A 52 18.56 5.73 -11.02
N GLN A 53 17.40 5.48 -10.41
CA GLN A 53 16.28 6.42 -10.39
C GLN A 53 16.45 7.51 -9.33
N LEU A 54 17.24 7.27 -8.29
CA LEU A 54 17.54 8.30 -7.30
C LEU A 54 18.62 9.27 -7.80
N GLU A 55 19.52 8.84 -8.70
CA GLU A 55 20.49 9.70 -9.38
C GLU A 55 19.85 10.52 -10.51
N SER A 56 19.10 9.86 -11.40
CA SER A 56 18.41 10.51 -12.52
C SER A 56 16.94 10.06 -12.61
N PRO A 57 16.05 10.67 -11.80
CA PRO A 57 14.66 10.23 -11.70
C PRO A 57 13.86 10.42 -12.99
N ASP A 58 13.16 9.37 -13.42
CA ASP A 58 12.17 9.47 -14.49
C ASP A 58 11.04 10.48 -14.12
N PRO A 59 10.57 11.32 -15.07
CA PRO A 59 9.44 12.21 -14.84
C PRO A 59 8.16 11.52 -14.31
N SER A 60 7.96 10.22 -14.59
CA SER A 60 6.81 9.45 -14.13
C SER A 60 6.71 9.34 -12.60
N PHE A 61 7.83 9.53 -11.89
CA PHE A 61 7.83 9.54 -10.42
C PHE A 61 7.20 10.80 -9.83
N TYR A 62 6.85 11.80 -10.65
CA TYR A 62 6.26 13.06 -10.20
C TYR A 62 4.86 13.26 -10.79
N GLY A 63 4.08 14.12 -10.11
CA GLY A 63 2.89 14.72 -10.69
C GLY A 63 3.25 15.81 -11.70
N GLU A 64 2.38 16.82 -11.84
CA GLU A 64 2.62 17.96 -12.73
C GLU A 64 3.88 18.77 -12.38
N LYS A 65 4.31 18.70 -11.12
CA LYS A 65 5.47 19.42 -10.60
C LYS A 65 6.38 18.47 -9.85
N ARG A 66 7.69 18.73 -9.94
CA ARG A 66 8.68 18.04 -9.09
C ARG A 66 8.43 18.38 -7.62
N SER A 67 8.74 17.41 -6.77
CA SER A 67 8.73 17.59 -5.32
C SER A 67 9.68 18.70 -4.90
N GLU A 68 9.20 19.59 -4.02
CA GLU A 68 10.03 20.63 -3.39
C GLU A 68 10.72 20.11 -2.11
N TYR A 69 10.36 18.90 -1.67
CA TYR A 69 10.93 18.28 -0.48
C TYR A 69 12.35 17.80 -0.74
N VAL A 70 13.19 17.88 0.29
CA VAL A 70 14.50 17.22 0.28
C VAL A 70 14.27 15.71 0.19
N ARG A 71 14.84 15.07 -0.83
CA ARG A 71 14.79 13.63 -1.04
C ARG A 71 15.13 12.87 0.25
N GLY A 72 14.30 11.89 0.59
CA GLY A 72 14.57 10.94 1.66
C GLY A 72 15.39 9.75 1.17
N SER A 73 15.15 8.58 1.75
CA SER A 73 15.83 7.32 1.43
C SER A 73 14.86 6.28 0.87
N ALA A 74 15.33 5.45 -0.07
CA ALA A 74 14.62 4.25 -0.51
C ALA A 74 15.39 3.03 -0.01
N ASN A 75 14.75 2.21 0.82
CA ASN A 75 15.35 1.03 1.44
C ASN A 75 14.55 -0.22 1.06
N PHE A 76 15.21 -1.36 0.91
CA PHE A 76 14.57 -2.61 0.54
C PHE A 76 14.93 -3.71 1.53
N VAL A 77 13.91 -4.32 2.11
CA VAL A 77 14.01 -5.32 3.18
C VAL A 77 13.49 -6.65 2.66
N LEU A 78 14.32 -7.68 2.81
CA LEU A 78 13.93 -9.06 2.56
C LEU A 78 13.08 -9.56 3.74
N GLY A 79 11.85 -9.97 3.47
CA GLY A 79 10.98 -10.51 4.51
C GLY A 79 9.59 -10.87 4.04
N ASP A 80 8.90 -11.63 4.88
CA ASP A 80 7.49 -11.99 4.70
C ASP A 80 6.62 -11.03 5.53
N PHE A 81 5.65 -10.40 4.87
CA PHE A 81 4.74 -9.42 5.48
C PHE A 81 4.01 -9.96 6.73
N PHE A 82 3.63 -11.24 6.71
CA PHE A 82 2.90 -11.87 7.81
C PHE A 82 3.81 -12.33 8.95
N GLN A 83 5.13 -12.34 8.74
CA GLN A 83 6.11 -12.63 9.79
C GLN A 83 6.54 -11.35 10.51
N LYS A 84 7.16 -11.53 11.69
CA LYS A 84 7.76 -10.46 12.51
C LYS A 84 9.28 -10.45 12.35
N ASN A 85 9.92 -9.45 12.96
CA ASN A 85 11.36 -9.21 13.05
C ASN A 85 11.99 -8.51 11.84
N TRP A 86 11.38 -8.55 10.66
CA TRP A 86 11.89 -7.77 9.52
C TRP A 86 11.79 -6.26 9.78
N GLU A 87 10.89 -5.80 10.64
CA GLU A 87 10.73 -4.41 11.02
C GLU A 87 12.01 -3.83 11.65
N THR A 88 12.77 -4.67 12.35
CA THR A 88 14.05 -4.26 12.95
C THR A 88 15.07 -3.81 11.89
N ASN A 89 14.98 -4.37 10.67
CA ASN A 89 15.80 -3.96 9.53
C ASN A 89 15.36 -2.62 8.93
N CYS A 90 14.16 -2.12 9.28
CA CYS A 90 13.70 -0.79 8.91
C CYS A 90 14.16 0.29 9.90
N GLY A 91 14.94 -0.07 10.93
CA GLY A 91 15.28 0.84 12.04
C GLY A 91 14.08 1.15 12.94
N ILE A 92 12.99 0.39 12.80
CA ILE A 92 11.85 0.43 13.70
C ILE A 92 12.19 -0.39 14.94
N LYS A 93 12.22 0.27 16.10
CA LYS A 93 12.49 -0.33 17.41
C LYS A 93 11.30 -0.10 18.34
N ASP A 94 11.09 -1.04 19.25
CA ASP A 94 10.08 -0.99 20.32
C ASP A 94 8.67 -0.66 19.78
N ASP A 95 8.23 0.59 19.99
CA ASP A 95 6.90 1.12 19.65
C ASP A 95 6.91 2.05 18.40
N ASP A 96 8.05 2.23 17.72
CA ASP A 96 8.06 2.99 16.46
C ASP A 96 7.31 2.21 15.38
N LYS A 97 6.68 2.93 14.45
CA LYS A 97 5.80 2.37 13.43
C LYS A 97 5.89 3.23 12.17
N PHE A 98 5.18 2.86 11.12
CA PHE A 98 5.13 3.66 9.90
C PHE A 98 4.10 4.81 10.03
N ASP A 99 4.44 5.96 9.45
CA ASP A 99 3.53 7.09 9.30
C ASP A 99 2.59 6.88 8.10
N LEU A 100 3.06 6.14 7.08
CA LEU A 100 2.30 5.80 5.89
C LEU A 100 2.54 4.34 5.49
N ILE A 101 1.49 3.62 5.13
CA ILE A 101 1.62 2.39 4.35
C ILE A 101 0.92 2.60 3.01
N TYR A 102 1.61 2.29 1.92
CA TYR A 102 1.01 2.29 0.59
C TYR A 102 0.78 0.84 0.15
N ASP A 103 -0.48 0.43 0.16
CA ASP A 103 -0.94 -0.80 -0.46
C ASP A 103 -1.20 -0.55 -1.96
N TYR A 104 -0.28 -1.07 -2.77
CA TYR A 104 -0.26 -0.88 -4.21
C TYR A 104 0.01 -2.19 -4.94
N THR A 105 -0.49 -2.30 -6.19
CA THR A 105 -0.19 -3.44 -7.05
C THR A 105 0.15 -2.99 -8.47
N VAL A 106 1.27 -3.51 -8.99
CA VAL A 106 1.49 -3.67 -10.43
C VAL A 106 1.66 -5.15 -10.71
N SER A 107 0.70 -5.73 -11.42
CA SER A 107 0.84 -7.07 -11.98
C SER A 107 0.73 -7.00 -13.50
N PRO A 108 1.86 -7.03 -14.23
CA PRO A 108 1.87 -7.37 -15.64
C PRO A 108 2.45 -8.77 -15.89
N VAL A 109 3.05 -9.44 -14.90
CA VAL A 109 3.75 -10.73 -15.15
C VAL A 109 3.54 -11.74 -14.03
N ARG A 110 2.98 -12.89 -14.43
CA ARG A 110 2.89 -14.16 -13.70
C ARG A 110 4.21 -14.47 -12.98
N LEU A 111 4.20 -14.54 -11.65
CA LEU A 111 4.79 -15.58 -10.79
C LEU A 111 5.32 -15.11 -9.42
N PHE A 112 5.56 -13.82 -9.15
CA PHE A 112 6.36 -13.47 -7.96
C PHE A 112 5.94 -12.21 -7.17
N SER A 113 4.66 -11.85 -7.11
CA SER A 113 4.22 -10.83 -6.13
C SER A 113 2.87 -11.22 -5.54
N TYR A 114 2.91 -11.86 -4.37
CA TYR A 114 1.75 -12.42 -3.63
C TYR A 114 1.37 -11.58 -2.40
N PHE A 115 1.56 -10.25 -2.42
CA PHE A 115 1.38 -9.43 -1.19
C PHE A 115 0.51 -8.17 -1.31
N SER A 116 -0.20 -7.99 -2.42
CA SER A 116 -1.31 -7.01 -2.49
C SER A 116 -2.62 -7.68 -2.09
N LEU A 117 -3.57 -6.93 -1.51
CA LEU A 117 -4.91 -7.44 -1.16
C LEU A 117 -5.61 -8.15 -2.33
N CYS A 118 -5.40 -7.71 -3.58
CA CYS A 118 -5.97 -8.38 -4.76
C CYS A 118 -5.22 -9.65 -5.14
N ALA A 119 -3.97 -9.82 -4.73
CA ALA A 119 -3.16 -11.01 -4.98
C ALA A 119 -3.26 -12.04 -3.84
N LEU A 120 -3.64 -11.60 -2.63
CA LEU A 120 -3.84 -12.44 -1.47
C LEU A 120 -5.06 -13.34 -1.61
N LEU A 121 -4.93 -14.57 -1.13
CA LEU A 121 -6.07 -15.46 -0.95
C LEU A 121 -7.10 -14.80 -0.03
N PRO A 122 -8.41 -14.92 -0.31
CA PRO A 122 -9.46 -14.28 0.49
C PRO A 122 -9.34 -14.51 2.00
N GLU A 123 -8.88 -15.70 2.40
CA GLU A 123 -8.73 -16.11 3.80
C GLU A 123 -7.62 -15.35 4.54
N MET A 124 -6.67 -14.74 3.81
CA MET A 124 -5.55 -13.99 4.40
C MET A 124 -5.87 -12.50 4.62
N ARG A 125 -7.02 -12.02 4.15
CA ARG A 125 -7.37 -10.59 4.15
C ARG A 125 -7.55 -10.03 5.56
N PHE A 126 -8.16 -10.82 6.45
CA PHE A 126 -8.30 -10.45 7.86
C PHE A 126 -6.94 -10.22 8.54
N ASP A 127 -6.01 -11.17 8.35
CA ASP A 127 -4.65 -11.06 8.89
C ASP A 127 -3.88 -9.89 8.26
N TRP A 128 -4.10 -9.61 6.97
CA TRP A 128 -3.53 -8.44 6.30
C TRP A 128 -4.00 -7.14 6.95
N ALA A 129 -5.30 -6.99 7.24
CA ALA A 129 -5.82 -5.76 7.85
C ALA A 129 -5.30 -5.56 9.27
N ARG A 130 -5.22 -6.64 10.05
CA ARG A 130 -4.60 -6.64 11.36
C ARG A 130 -3.13 -6.22 11.27
N ARG A 131 -2.39 -6.77 10.30
CA ARG A 131 -0.97 -6.45 10.11
C ARG A 131 -0.76 -4.99 9.72
N MET A 132 -1.61 -4.43 8.88
CA MET A 132 -1.61 -3.00 8.55
C MET A 132 -1.81 -2.13 9.80
N GLN A 133 -2.76 -2.51 10.68
CA GLN A 133 -3.01 -1.80 11.93
C GLN A 133 -1.82 -1.91 12.90
N ASP A 134 -1.21 -3.09 13.00
CA ASP A 134 -0.04 -3.32 13.85
C ASP A 134 1.17 -2.48 13.41
N LEU A 135 1.34 -2.27 12.11
CA LEU A 135 2.47 -1.56 11.51
C LEU A 135 2.29 -0.04 11.42
N LEU A 136 1.07 0.48 11.54
CA LEU A 136 0.77 1.92 11.48
C LEU A 136 0.77 2.58 12.85
N LYS A 137 1.32 3.79 12.92
CA LYS A 137 1.12 4.68 14.07
C LYS A 137 -0.39 4.98 14.24
N PRO A 138 -0.87 5.29 15.46
CA PRO A 138 -2.26 5.72 15.67
C PRO A 138 -2.72 6.91 14.80
N GLY A 139 -1.79 7.81 14.44
CA GLY A 139 -2.03 8.93 13.52
C GLY A 139 -1.56 8.70 12.08
N GLY A 140 -1.06 7.50 11.77
CA GLY A 140 -0.60 7.14 10.43
C GLY A 140 -1.74 6.89 9.45
N VAL A 141 -1.40 6.77 8.17
CA VAL A 141 -2.38 6.57 7.09
C VAL A 141 -2.06 5.34 6.25
N LEU A 142 -3.09 4.58 5.92
CA LEU A 142 -3.06 3.53 4.91
C LEU A 142 -3.63 4.09 3.60
N VAL A 143 -2.81 4.09 2.55
CA VAL A 143 -3.22 4.46 1.19
C VAL A 143 -3.41 3.18 0.38
N CYS A 144 -4.58 2.97 -0.19
CA CYS A 144 -4.91 1.79 -0.97
C CYS A 144 -5.23 2.18 -2.42
N LEU A 145 -4.60 1.49 -3.36
CA LEU A 145 -5.10 1.41 -4.73
C LEU A 145 -6.12 0.26 -4.82
N GLU A 146 -7.39 0.60 -4.96
CA GLU A 146 -8.46 -0.39 -5.06
C GLU A 146 -8.62 -0.87 -6.51
N PHE A 147 -8.09 -2.05 -6.81
CA PHE A 147 -8.12 -2.69 -8.12
C PHE A 147 -8.06 -4.23 -8.00
N PRO A 148 -8.78 -5.02 -8.83
CA PRO A 148 -9.85 -4.63 -9.75
C PRO A 148 -11.22 -4.51 -9.07
N LEU A 149 -11.96 -3.44 -9.38
CA LEU A 149 -13.33 -3.25 -8.88
C LEU A 149 -14.41 -3.74 -9.86
N TRP A 150 -14.06 -3.97 -11.12
CA TRP A 150 -14.99 -4.51 -12.13
C TRP A 150 -15.10 -6.04 -12.13
N LYS A 151 -14.19 -6.74 -11.44
CA LYS A 151 -14.09 -8.20 -11.48
C LYS A 151 -14.99 -8.83 -10.41
N ASP A 152 -15.76 -9.83 -10.80
CA ASP A 152 -16.63 -10.60 -9.91
C ASP A 152 -15.82 -11.37 -8.84
N HIS A 153 -16.35 -11.45 -7.61
CA HIS A 153 -15.67 -12.07 -6.47
C HIS A 153 -15.45 -13.58 -6.61
N GLN A 154 -16.29 -14.26 -7.40
CA GLN A 154 -16.18 -15.71 -7.64
C GLN A 154 -15.22 -16.05 -8.78
N SER A 155 -14.78 -15.04 -9.54
CA SER A 155 -13.80 -15.23 -10.61
C SER A 155 -12.42 -15.58 -10.05
N ALA A 156 -11.76 -16.57 -10.66
CA ALA A 156 -10.43 -17.02 -10.21
C ALA A 156 -9.39 -15.88 -10.22
N GLY A 157 -8.67 -15.71 -9.11
CA GLY A 157 -7.52 -14.80 -8.99
C GLY A 157 -6.17 -15.52 -9.13
N PRO A 158 -5.06 -14.81 -8.89
CA PRO A 158 -4.97 -13.35 -8.78
C PRO A 158 -5.01 -12.64 -10.16
N PRO A 159 -5.48 -11.38 -10.23
CA PRO A 159 -6.06 -10.61 -9.14
C PRO A 159 -7.49 -11.07 -8.81
N TRP A 160 -7.89 -11.08 -7.54
CA TRP A 160 -9.26 -11.32 -7.09
C TRP A 160 -10.10 -10.05 -7.22
N GLY A 161 -11.42 -10.19 -7.39
CA GLY A 161 -12.33 -9.03 -7.33
C GLY A 161 -12.30 -8.36 -5.96
N LEU A 162 -12.26 -7.03 -5.92
CA LEU A 162 -12.13 -6.26 -4.68
C LEU A 162 -13.29 -5.29 -4.39
N ASP A 163 -14.34 -5.23 -5.22
CA ASP A 163 -15.44 -4.30 -4.96
C ASP A 163 -16.09 -4.54 -3.59
N GLY A 164 -16.05 -3.53 -2.73
CA GLY A 164 -16.55 -3.59 -1.36
C GLY A 164 -15.64 -4.29 -0.36
N VAL A 165 -14.57 -4.95 -0.79
CA VAL A 165 -13.68 -5.74 0.10
C VAL A 165 -12.97 -4.83 1.10
N TYR A 166 -12.38 -3.70 0.66
CA TYR A 166 -11.74 -2.75 1.57
C TYR A 166 -12.73 -2.20 2.61
N TRP A 167 -13.96 -1.88 2.20
CA TRP A 167 -14.99 -1.39 3.13
C TRP A 167 -15.38 -2.45 4.17
N ASN A 168 -15.67 -3.67 3.71
CA ASN A 168 -16.02 -4.79 4.57
C ASN A 168 -14.93 -5.09 5.60
N LEU A 169 -13.67 -5.08 5.16
CA LEU A 169 -12.53 -5.41 5.99
C LEU A 169 -12.14 -4.27 6.95
N LEU A 170 -11.97 -3.06 6.41
CA LEU A 170 -11.39 -1.93 7.13
C LEU A 170 -12.43 -1.13 7.91
N ALA A 171 -13.60 -0.89 7.32
CA ALA A 171 -14.66 -0.08 7.91
C ALA A 171 -15.61 -0.92 8.78
N GLU A 172 -16.02 -2.10 8.31
CA GLU A 172 -16.94 -2.96 9.06
C GLU A 172 -16.23 -3.93 10.02
N GLY A 173 -14.92 -4.18 9.83
CA GLY A 173 -14.14 -5.10 10.67
C GLY A 173 -14.46 -6.58 10.46
N LYS A 174 -14.94 -6.93 9.27
CA LYS A 174 -15.25 -8.32 8.87
C LYS A 174 -14.04 -8.97 8.20
N ASP A 175 -14.23 -10.11 7.54
CA ASP A 175 -13.15 -10.94 6.98
C ASP A 175 -12.70 -10.55 5.57
N GLY A 176 -13.42 -9.66 4.88
CA GLY A 176 -13.12 -9.30 3.49
C GLY A 176 -13.52 -10.38 2.48
N ILE A 177 -14.32 -11.37 2.85
CA ILE A 177 -14.82 -12.44 1.98
C ILE A 177 -16.25 -12.09 1.55
N LEU A 178 -16.40 -11.66 0.30
CA LEU A 178 -17.69 -11.32 -0.29
C LEU A 178 -18.12 -12.39 -1.29
N THR A 179 -19.36 -12.85 -1.18
CA THR A 179 -19.95 -13.86 -2.07
C THR A 179 -20.78 -13.25 -3.20
N SER A 180 -21.10 -11.96 -3.09
CA SER A 180 -21.75 -11.13 -4.09
C SER A 180 -21.38 -9.66 -3.92
N THR A 181 -21.44 -8.88 -5.00
CA THR A 181 -21.25 -7.43 -4.96
C THR A 181 -22.35 -6.78 -4.13
N PRO A 182 -22.06 -6.19 -2.95
CA PRO A 182 -23.08 -5.48 -2.20
C PRO A 182 -23.53 -4.26 -3.01
N ALA A 183 -24.82 -3.95 -3.01
CA ALA A 183 -25.30 -2.70 -3.60
C ALA A 183 -24.53 -1.52 -2.99
N LEU A 184 -23.97 -0.64 -3.84
CA LEU A 184 -23.18 0.54 -3.46
C LEU A 184 -23.86 1.45 -2.40
N ALA A 185 -25.17 1.31 -2.20
CA ALA A 185 -26.05 2.17 -1.42
C ALA A 185 -25.97 2.01 0.11
N THR A 186 -25.11 1.17 0.69
CA THR A 186 -25.03 1.01 2.16
C THR A 186 -23.70 1.44 2.79
N ARG A 187 -22.80 2.11 2.05
CA ARG A 187 -21.48 2.53 2.54
C ARG A 187 -21.50 3.81 3.40
N ASP A 188 -22.61 4.07 4.08
CA ASP A 188 -22.85 5.22 4.96
C ASP A 188 -23.33 4.72 6.33
N GLY A 189 -22.52 3.88 6.99
CA GLY A 189 -22.81 3.37 8.34
C GLY A 189 -22.36 4.36 9.41
N THR A 190 -23.25 4.78 10.31
CA THR A 190 -22.92 5.68 11.43
C THR A 190 -22.45 4.97 12.70
N ASP A 191 -22.35 3.63 12.69
CA ASP A 191 -21.86 2.79 13.82
C ASP A 191 -20.88 1.71 13.33
N LEU A 192 -19.92 2.11 12.50
CA LEU A 192 -18.87 1.22 12.00
C LEU A 192 -17.81 1.00 13.09
N LYS A 193 -17.56 -0.28 13.42
CA LYS A 193 -16.60 -0.70 14.47
C LYS A 193 -15.35 -1.37 13.91
N GLY A 194 -15.07 -1.15 12.63
CA GLY A 194 -13.90 -1.70 11.97
C GLY A 194 -12.59 -1.07 12.43
N PRO A 195 -11.46 -1.71 12.11
CA PRO A 195 -10.13 -1.29 12.55
C PRO A 195 -9.66 0.05 11.96
N PHE A 196 -10.35 0.59 10.95
CA PHE A 196 -9.99 1.83 10.27
C PHE A 196 -11.20 2.71 9.94
N THR A 197 -10.97 4.02 9.87
CA THR A 197 -11.92 5.00 9.32
C THR A 197 -11.43 5.48 7.95
N ARG A 198 -12.30 5.46 6.93
CA ARG A 198 -11.97 6.03 5.61
C ARG A 198 -11.98 7.55 5.67
N LEU A 199 -10.88 8.18 5.30
CA LEU A 199 -10.74 9.62 5.19
C LEU A 199 -11.14 10.14 3.82
N VAL A 200 -10.72 9.43 2.76
CA VAL A 200 -10.94 9.83 1.37
C VAL A 200 -11.19 8.59 0.52
N HIS A 201 -12.03 8.73 -0.50
CA HIS A 201 -12.23 7.75 -1.56
C HIS A 201 -12.51 8.49 -2.86
N TYR A 202 -11.59 8.40 -3.82
CA TYR A 202 -11.66 9.19 -5.06
C TYR A 202 -11.14 8.41 -6.26
N LYS A 203 -11.60 8.80 -7.45
CA LYS A 203 -11.12 8.25 -8.71
C LYS A 203 -9.86 9.01 -9.13
N PRO A 204 -8.73 8.34 -9.38
CA PRO A 204 -7.54 9.01 -9.89
C PRO A 204 -7.76 9.49 -11.33
N ASP A 205 -7.17 10.63 -11.69
CA ASP A 205 -7.30 11.21 -13.04
C ASP A 205 -6.68 10.33 -14.12
N ARG A 206 -5.69 9.52 -13.74
CA ARG A 206 -5.00 8.56 -14.60
C ARG A 206 -5.07 7.17 -13.97
N SER A 207 -5.33 6.17 -14.80
CA SER A 207 -5.40 4.75 -14.42
C SER A 207 -4.87 3.91 -15.60
N TYR A 208 -4.48 2.67 -15.32
CA TYR A 208 -4.08 1.71 -16.34
C TYR A 208 -5.31 1.10 -17.02
N ASP A 209 -5.18 0.70 -18.29
CA ASP A 209 -6.26 0.06 -19.04
C ASP A 209 -6.83 -1.19 -18.32
N GLN A 210 -5.99 -1.90 -17.57
CA GLN A 210 -6.39 -3.06 -16.77
C GLN A 210 -7.48 -2.71 -15.76
N GLY A 211 -7.45 -1.50 -15.21
CA GLY A 211 -8.43 -0.96 -14.28
C GLY A 211 -9.80 -0.70 -14.86
N ARG A 212 -9.91 -0.68 -16.20
CA ARG A 212 -11.15 -0.43 -16.95
C ARG A 212 -11.90 0.83 -16.47
N GLY A 213 -11.16 1.82 -15.97
CA GLY A 213 -11.72 3.05 -15.44
C GLY A 213 -12.53 2.89 -14.14
N THR A 214 -12.43 1.76 -13.45
CA THR A 214 -13.11 1.53 -12.16
C THR A 214 -12.20 1.67 -10.95
N ASP A 215 -10.88 1.80 -11.14
CA ASP A 215 -9.95 1.90 -10.02
C ASP A 215 -10.23 3.13 -9.16
N MET A 216 -10.07 2.96 -7.86
CA MET A 216 -10.23 4.02 -6.88
C MET A 216 -9.00 4.09 -5.99
N MET A 217 -8.70 5.28 -5.48
CA MET A 217 -7.79 5.46 -4.37
C MET A 217 -8.58 5.72 -3.10
N SER A 218 -8.23 5.02 -2.02
CA SER A 218 -8.75 5.28 -0.69
C SER A 218 -7.64 5.55 0.32
N ILE A 219 -7.94 6.42 1.27
CA ILE A 219 -7.05 6.75 2.39
C ILE A 219 -7.79 6.43 3.67
N TRP A 220 -7.13 5.70 4.56
CA TRP A 220 -7.67 5.20 5.80
C TRP A 220 -6.76 5.60 6.96
N ARG A 221 -7.35 5.82 8.13
CA ARG A 221 -6.62 5.95 9.40
C ARG A 221 -7.01 4.81 10.34
N PRO A 222 -6.11 4.31 11.19
CA PRO A 222 -6.51 3.41 12.28
C PRO A 222 -7.64 4.04 13.11
N ALA A 223 -8.63 3.24 13.48
CA ALA A 223 -9.65 3.64 14.45
C ALA A 223 -9.00 3.76 15.83
N SER A 224 -9.35 4.82 16.55
CA SER A 224 -8.87 5.13 17.91
C SER A 224 -9.59 4.33 18.98
#